data_AF-A0AAE8IZS7-F1
#
_entry.id   AF-A0AAE8IZS7-F1
#
_cell.length_a   1.000
_cell.length_b   1.000
_cell.length_c   1.000
_cell.angle_alpha   90.00
_cell.angle_beta   90.00
_cell.angle_gamma   90.00
#
_symmetry.space_group_name_H-M   'P 1'
#
loop_
_entity.id
_entity.type
_entity.pdbx_description
1 polymer ?
#
loop_
_entity_poly.entity_id
_entity_poly.type
_entity_poly.pdbx_seq_one_letter_code
_entity_poly.pdbx_strand_id
1 'polypeptide(L)'
;MRASASYFGAGVIGGAKLPVSLPVAPLLFAGTARLAGWAGSAAKVARSANPTTPQTFGFDASGRLDLAAIEAYVGGVNVAARADTIIDQSGNGFDLVQATQGARAFVQRSQLAGSALPFTAGPNIQYPIPAGLSVDRANHSVFLVLRPHLARASYAWIKLGTTLTYGTTTPDTPTAGGGGRILDAANGNLSKVQSRAPKTSGVAIMGYSSGASDVKFYNNRVIETVAGGLTAGTLTGGTIENGNGYSEIMAVVIFPRALTAAEMASVGRSLEAVAALQLGQTKGVFMIGDSRTAGQGSVATYVAGLGMTATEPDQLFGILGSPADTAIFNCGQPSIPITALNSPNDRNRIKELMDAYPEITKRVARVNAGINDLRAAPTDDKGDNVYNAIVAYCTWLRSIGVKVIISTIVIQAIDGTYTANAETARNSINARIRANHPTFADGFVDYDAIPQLADPNNGTYFASDKLHLTGLTYQLQAGVLAPEVAALLAT
;
A
#
# COMPACT_ATOMS: atom_id res chain seq x y z
N MET A 1 -10.63 40.99 0.97
CA MET A 1 -9.27 40.48 0.65
C MET A 1 -8.88 39.46 1.70
N ARG A 2 -9.07 38.16 1.41
CA ARG A 2 -8.54 37.07 2.25
C ARG A 2 -7.23 36.65 1.59
N ALA A 3 -6.12 36.78 2.31
CA ALA A 3 -4.81 36.35 1.85
C ALA A 3 -4.83 34.82 1.70
N SER A 4 -4.91 34.35 0.45
CA SER A 4 -4.58 32.99 0.08
C SER A 4 -3.08 32.82 0.19
N ALA A 5 -2.61 32.22 1.27
CA ALA A 5 -1.24 31.73 1.37
C ALA A 5 -1.06 30.62 0.33
N SER A 6 -0.52 30.99 -0.82
CA SER A 6 -0.05 30.08 -1.86
C SER A 6 1.17 29.33 -1.35
N TYR A 7 0.94 28.23 -0.62
CA TYR A 7 1.96 27.22 -0.32
C TYR A 7 2.04 26.26 -1.52
N PHE A 8 2.37 26.79 -2.70
CA PHE A 8 2.63 26.01 -3.91
C PHE A 8 4.14 25.96 -4.15
N GLY A 9 4.81 25.11 -3.36
CA GLY A 9 6.01 24.46 -3.83
C GLY A 9 5.65 23.01 -4.08
N ALA A 10 5.55 22.60 -5.35
CA ALA A 10 5.98 21.25 -5.69
C ALA A 10 7.39 21.15 -5.10
N GLY A 11 7.55 20.40 -4.00
CA GLY A 11 8.77 20.41 -3.22
C GLY A 11 9.94 20.20 -4.17
N VAL A 12 10.75 21.24 -4.37
CA VAL A 12 11.98 21.11 -5.12
C VAL A 12 12.82 20.16 -4.29
N ILE A 13 12.97 18.94 -4.78
CA ILE A 13 13.85 17.91 -4.23
C ILE A 13 15.26 18.33 -4.67
N GLY A 14 15.74 19.38 -4.01
CA GLY A 14 17.02 20.02 -4.25
C GLY A 14 17.43 20.68 -2.95
N GLY A 15 18.12 19.92 -2.08
CA GLY A 15 18.90 20.50 -0.99
C GLY A 15 18.46 20.22 0.46
N ALA A 16 17.54 19.28 0.73
CA ALA A 16 17.24 18.93 2.12
C ALA A 16 18.36 18.05 2.70
N LYS A 17 19.24 18.67 3.50
CA LYS A 17 20.10 18.01 4.48
C LYS A 17 19.28 16.98 5.25
N LEU A 18 19.89 15.79 5.39
CA LEU A 18 19.67 14.65 6.31
C LEU A 18 18.59 14.87 7.38
N PRO A 19 17.80 13.83 7.75
CA PRO A 19 16.85 13.92 8.86
C PRO A 19 17.53 14.62 10.03
N VAL A 20 17.01 15.81 10.32
CA VAL A 20 17.27 16.59 11.54
C VAL A 20 17.37 15.59 12.67
N SER A 21 18.49 15.60 13.42
CA SER A 21 18.73 14.74 14.59
C SER A 21 17.41 14.29 15.20
N LEU A 22 17.12 12.98 15.18
CA LEU A 22 15.90 12.52 15.81
C LEU A 22 15.92 13.06 17.25
N PRO A 23 14.82 13.66 17.73
CA PRO A 23 14.79 14.29 19.05
C PRO A 23 15.07 13.30 20.18
N VAL A 24 14.98 12.01 19.87
CA VAL A 24 15.27 10.88 20.72
C VAL A 24 16.18 9.93 19.95
N ALA A 25 17.24 9.43 20.59
CA ALA A 25 18.10 8.44 19.97
C ALA A 25 17.32 7.12 19.74
N PRO A 26 17.30 6.59 18.51
CA PRO A 26 16.66 5.30 18.26
C PRO A 26 17.58 4.14 18.72
N LEU A 27 16.97 2.99 19.02
CA LEU A 27 17.67 1.71 19.14
C LEU A 27 18.07 1.18 17.76
N LEU A 28 17.21 1.37 16.75
CA LEU A 28 17.43 0.92 15.39
C LEU A 28 16.97 2.01 14.44
N PHE A 29 17.80 2.34 13.45
CA PHE A 29 17.37 3.07 12.26
C PHE A 29 17.87 2.33 11.02
N ALA A 30 16.96 1.71 10.29
CA ALA A 30 17.29 1.02 9.04
C ALA A 30 16.48 1.65 7.91
N GLY A 31 17.13 2.13 6.85
CA GLY A 31 16.46 2.80 5.75
C GLY A 31 17.41 3.25 4.64
N THR A 32 16.84 3.78 3.56
CA THR A 32 17.57 4.19 2.35
C THR A 32 17.98 5.66 2.33
N ALA A 33 17.58 6.42 3.34
CA ALA A 33 18.05 7.77 3.59
C ALA A 33 19.14 7.73 4.67
N ARG A 34 20.19 8.53 4.49
CA ARG A 34 21.27 8.66 5.48
C ARG A 34 20.78 9.42 6.70
N LEU A 35 20.92 8.86 7.89
CA LEU A 35 20.67 9.53 9.17
C LEU A 35 21.71 10.64 9.39
N ALA A 36 21.31 11.79 9.94
CA ALA A 36 22.28 12.85 10.24
C ALA A 36 23.38 12.35 11.20
N GLY A 37 24.63 12.63 10.85
CA GLY A 37 25.80 12.16 11.61
C GLY A 37 26.28 10.75 11.26
N TRP A 38 25.51 9.97 10.49
CA TRP A 38 25.95 8.66 10.01
C TRP A 38 27.00 8.81 8.90
N ALA A 39 28.18 8.21 9.11
CA ALA A 39 29.27 8.19 8.13
C ALA A 39 29.49 6.81 7.49
N GLY A 40 28.75 5.79 7.94
CA GLY A 40 28.88 4.43 7.44
C GLY A 40 28.13 4.18 6.12
N SER A 41 28.12 2.92 5.73
CA SER A 41 27.40 2.45 4.53
C SER A 41 25.90 2.32 4.77
N ALA A 42 25.12 2.14 3.71
CA ALA A 42 23.67 2.03 3.75
C ALA A 42 23.19 0.57 3.76
N ALA A 43 23.77 -0.26 2.88
CA ALA A 43 23.33 -1.63 2.68
C ALA A 43 24.43 -2.51 2.08
N LYS A 44 24.26 -3.83 2.20
CA LYS A 44 24.95 -4.82 1.36
C LYS A 44 23.97 -5.36 0.34
N VAL A 45 24.31 -5.29 -0.95
CA VAL A 45 23.45 -5.66 -2.06
C VAL A 45 24.10 -6.77 -2.88
N ALA A 46 23.33 -7.82 -3.17
CA ALA A 46 23.74 -8.95 -3.99
C ALA A 46 23.08 -8.90 -5.38
N ARG A 47 23.77 -9.47 -6.37
CA ARG A 47 23.19 -9.75 -7.69
C ARG A 47 22.22 -10.93 -7.57
N SER A 48 21.09 -10.90 -8.29
CA SER A 48 20.24 -12.10 -8.35
C SER A 48 20.93 -13.29 -9.02
N ALA A 49 21.79 -13.03 -10.02
CA ALA A 49 22.58 -14.07 -10.71
C ALA A 49 23.76 -14.61 -9.90
N ASN A 50 24.23 -13.89 -8.87
CA ASN A 50 25.32 -14.31 -8.00
C ASN A 50 25.03 -13.84 -6.55
N PRO A 51 24.15 -14.55 -5.84
CA PRO A 51 23.61 -14.08 -4.56
C PRO A 51 24.59 -14.21 -3.39
N THR A 52 25.70 -14.93 -3.54
CA THR A 52 26.61 -15.29 -2.44
C THR A 52 27.71 -14.24 -2.18
N THR A 53 27.80 -13.19 -2.99
CA THR A 53 28.84 -12.15 -2.87
C THR A 53 28.25 -10.73 -2.80
N PRO A 54 27.51 -10.38 -1.73
CA PRO A 54 26.98 -9.03 -1.55
C PRO A 54 28.11 -7.99 -1.52
N GLN A 55 27.91 -6.85 -2.20
CA GLN A 55 28.80 -5.69 -2.10
C GLN A 55 28.20 -4.61 -1.22
N THR A 56 29.05 -3.85 -0.54
CA THR A 56 28.64 -2.76 0.34
C THR A 56 28.44 -1.47 -0.45
N PHE A 57 27.29 -0.82 -0.26
CA PHE A 57 26.95 0.44 -0.91
C PHE A 57 26.68 1.53 0.11
N GLY A 58 27.15 2.74 -0.19
CA GLY A 58 26.95 3.94 0.61
C GLY A 58 25.76 4.77 0.14
N PHE A 59 25.89 6.08 0.35
CA PHE A 59 24.91 7.07 -0.06
C PHE A 59 25.50 7.98 -1.13
N ASP A 60 24.65 8.45 -2.04
CA ASP A 60 24.98 9.45 -3.04
C ASP A 60 25.09 10.87 -2.42
N ALA A 61 25.35 11.87 -3.28
CA ALA A 61 25.46 13.27 -2.86
C ALA A 61 24.17 13.83 -2.26
N SER A 62 23.01 13.23 -2.54
CA SER A 62 21.72 13.61 -1.96
C SER A 62 21.44 12.94 -0.62
N GLY A 63 22.34 12.06 -0.15
CA GLY A 63 22.16 11.29 1.08
C GLY A 63 21.17 10.13 0.93
N ARG A 64 20.97 9.65 -0.29
CA ARG A 64 20.14 8.48 -0.61
C ARG A 64 21.02 7.29 -0.93
N LEU A 65 20.53 6.07 -0.76
CA LEU A 65 21.22 4.86 -1.19
C LEU A 65 21.72 5.03 -2.63
N ASP A 66 23.01 4.79 -2.87
CA ASP A 66 23.64 5.07 -4.18
C ASP A 66 23.17 4.06 -5.24
N LEU A 67 22.01 4.35 -5.84
CA LEU A 67 21.40 3.46 -6.81
C LEU A 67 22.21 3.39 -8.10
N ALA A 68 22.87 4.48 -8.52
CA ALA A 68 23.69 4.48 -9.72
C ALA A 68 24.86 3.49 -9.57
N ALA A 69 25.51 3.48 -8.41
CA ALA A 69 26.55 2.49 -8.10
C ALA A 69 26.00 1.06 -8.06
N ILE A 70 24.82 0.85 -7.49
CA ILE A 70 24.16 -0.46 -7.46
C ILE A 70 23.82 -0.94 -8.87
N GLU A 71 23.23 -0.08 -9.71
CA GLU A 71 22.86 -0.39 -11.10
C GLU A 71 24.10 -0.73 -11.94
N ALA A 72 25.19 0.02 -11.78
CA ALA A 72 26.47 -0.30 -12.40
C ALA A 72 26.98 -1.68 -11.92
N TYR A 73 26.87 -1.97 -10.63
CA TYR A 73 27.25 -3.26 -10.08
C TYR A 73 26.39 -4.41 -10.60
N VAL A 74 25.07 -4.25 -10.70
CA VAL A 74 24.17 -5.34 -11.14
C VAL A 74 24.05 -5.47 -12.66
N GLY A 75 24.64 -4.54 -13.42
CA GLY A 75 24.73 -4.62 -14.88
C GLY A 75 23.62 -3.87 -15.63
N GLY A 76 22.97 -2.89 -15.00
CA GLY A 76 22.01 -2.01 -15.67
C GLY A 76 20.92 -1.47 -14.75
N VAL A 77 20.17 -0.50 -15.29
CA VAL A 77 19.02 0.10 -14.62
C VAL A 77 17.95 -0.94 -14.36
N ASN A 78 17.49 -0.99 -13.11
CA ASN A 78 16.46 -1.92 -12.64
C ASN A 78 16.70 -3.41 -12.96
N VAL A 79 17.95 -3.82 -13.11
CA VAL A 79 18.32 -5.23 -13.07
C VAL A 79 18.12 -5.75 -11.64
N ALA A 80 17.80 -7.03 -11.48
CA ALA A 80 17.42 -7.61 -10.19
C ALA A 80 18.56 -7.58 -9.15
N ALA A 81 18.61 -6.51 -8.36
CA ALA A 81 19.48 -6.31 -7.19
C ALA A 81 18.71 -6.63 -5.92
N ARG A 82 19.36 -7.24 -4.92
CA ARG A 82 18.70 -7.61 -3.66
C ARG A 82 19.51 -7.22 -2.43
N ALA A 83 18.89 -6.55 -1.47
CA ALA A 83 19.51 -6.17 -0.19
C ALA A 83 19.71 -7.43 0.67
N ASP A 84 20.94 -7.84 0.86
CA ASP A 84 21.30 -8.88 1.82
C ASP A 84 21.25 -8.32 3.25
N THR A 85 21.85 -7.15 3.44
CA THR A 85 21.90 -6.46 4.73
C THR A 85 21.42 -5.03 4.57
N ILE A 86 20.53 -4.58 5.45
CA ILE A 86 20.23 -3.15 5.64
C ILE A 86 20.94 -2.72 6.91
N ILE A 87 21.85 -1.75 6.79
CA ILE A 87 22.75 -1.38 7.89
C ILE A 87 22.03 -0.48 8.88
N ASP A 88 22.20 -0.76 10.17
CA ASP A 88 21.69 0.05 11.26
C ASP A 88 22.50 1.35 11.40
N GLN A 89 21.84 2.47 11.12
CA GLN A 89 22.43 3.79 11.16
C GLN A 89 22.37 4.43 12.56
N SER A 90 21.73 3.76 13.54
CA SER A 90 21.71 4.25 14.93
C SER A 90 23.06 4.10 15.64
N GLY A 91 23.96 3.26 15.11
CA GLY A 91 25.26 2.96 15.69
C GLY A 91 25.24 1.84 16.72
N ASN A 92 24.09 1.20 16.97
CA ASN A 92 23.95 0.11 17.95
C ASN A 92 24.28 -1.28 17.37
N GLY A 93 24.51 -1.37 16.05
CA GLY A 93 24.95 -2.60 15.39
C GLY A 93 23.83 -3.62 15.16
N PHE A 94 22.57 -3.16 15.11
CA PHE A 94 21.40 -4.02 14.86
C PHE A 94 21.08 -4.16 13.36
N ASP A 95 22.10 -4.45 12.55
CA ASP A 95 21.95 -4.66 11.11
C ASP A 95 20.85 -5.69 10.80
N LEU A 96 20.01 -5.38 9.81
CA LEU A 96 18.95 -6.27 9.36
C LEU A 96 19.49 -7.18 8.26
N VAL A 97 19.76 -8.45 8.57
CA VAL A 97 20.37 -9.42 7.65
C VAL A 97 19.33 -10.44 7.18
N GLN A 98 19.17 -10.60 5.87
CA GLN A 98 18.34 -11.64 5.27
C GLN A 98 19.20 -12.59 4.43
N ALA A 99 19.67 -13.66 5.07
CA ALA A 99 20.56 -14.63 4.45
C ALA A 99 19.89 -15.38 3.28
N THR A 100 18.59 -15.65 3.35
CA THR A 100 17.84 -16.39 2.33
C THR A 100 17.58 -15.51 1.10
N GLN A 101 18.26 -15.82 -0.01
CA GLN A 101 18.18 -15.06 -1.26
C GLN A 101 16.75 -14.71 -1.70
N GLY A 102 15.85 -15.69 -1.70
CA GLY A 102 14.46 -15.52 -2.16
C GLY A 102 13.65 -14.55 -1.28
N ALA A 103 14.08 -14.34 -0.03
CA ALA A 103 13.42 -13.47 0.94
C ALA A 103 14.07 -12.07 1.02
N ARG A 104 15.14 -11.78 0.28
CA ARG A 104 15.81 -10.46 0.26
C ARG A 104 15.02 -9.43 -0.54
N ALA A 105 14.88 -8.22 0.01
CA ALA A 105 14.24 -7.08 -0.66
C ALA A 105 14.96 -6.73 -1.95
N PHE A 106 14.20 -6.36 -2.98
CA PHE A 106 14.75 -5.76 -4.18
C PHE A 106 15.23 -4.33 -3.91
N VAL A 107 16.24 -3.93 -4.68
CA VAL A 107 16.78 -2.56 -4.66
C VAL A 107 16.66 -1.99 -6.07
N GLN A 108 15.66 -1.16 -6.30
CA GLN A 108 15.28 -0.67 -7.62
C GLN A 108 14.69 0.75 -7.52
N ARG A 109 14.50 1.43 -8.67
CA ARG A 109 13.85 2.74 -8.71
C ARG A 109 12.37 2.60 -8.35
N SER A 110 11.87 3.43 -7.43
CA SER A 110 10.42 3.59 -7.23
C SER A 110 9.81 4.36 -8.40
N GLN A 111 8.54 4.12 -8.68
CA GLN A 111 7.75 4.98 -9.57
C GLN A 111 7.38 6.34 -8.95
N LEU A 112 7.65 6.54 -7.66
CA LEU A 112 7.40 7.83 -7.02
C LEU A 112 8.33 8.90 -7.62
N ALA A 113 7.74 10.02 -8.05
CA ALA A 113 8.50 11.21 -8.42
C ALA A 113 9.37 11.65 -7.22
N GLY A 114 10.68 11.81 -7.43
CA GLY A 114 11.54 12.42 -6.41
C GLY A 114 12.48 11.51 -5.61
N SER A 115 12.88 10.35 -6.14
CA SER A 115 14.02 9.59 -5.61
C SER A 115 13.82 8.95 -4.22
N ALA A 116 12.58 8.75 -3.77
CA ALA A 116 12.37 7.79 -2.69
C ALA A 116 12.85 6.42 -3.21
N LEU A 117 13.84 5.85 -2.54
CA LEU A 117 14.36 4.51 -2.82
C LEU A 117 13.81 3.60 -1.74
N PRO A 118 12.76 2.83 -1.98
CA PRO A 118 12.34 1.84 -1.03
C PRO A 118 13.24 0.60 -1.17
N PHE A 119 13.43 -0.11 -0.06
CA PHE A 119 13.71 -1.53 -0.14
C PHE A 119 12.38 -2.19 -0.54
N THR A 120 12.12 -2.30 -1.85
CA THR A 120 10.83 -2.79 -2.37
C THR A 120 10.85 -4.30 -2.55
N ALA A 121 9.68 -4.92 -2.50
CA ALA A 121 9.57 -6.26 -1.97
C ALA A 121 8.69 -7.21 -2.78
N GLY A 122 9.21 -8.42 -3.01
CA GLY A 122 8.45 -9.61 -3.45
C GLY A 122 7.48 -10.12 -2.38
N PRO A 123 6.62 -11.11 -2.69
CA PRO A 123 5.77 -11.71 -1.66
C PRO A 123 6.65 -12.33 -0.55
N ASN A 124 6.26 -12.15 0.72
CA ASN A 124 6.87 -12.80 1.89
C ASN A 124 8.31 -12.36 2.24
N ILE A 125 8.67 -11.10 1.97
CA ILE A 125 9.95 -10.56 2.42
C ILE A 125 9.86 -10.19 3.89
N GLN A 126 10.75 -10.79 4.67
CA GLN A 126 10.85 -10.60 6.11
C GLN A 126 12.32 -10.35 6.45
N TYR A 127 12.64 -9.26 7.14
CA TYR A 127 13.97 -9.10 7.74
C TYR A 127 13.89 -9.43 9.23
N PRO A 128 14.70 -10.37 9.73
CA PRO A 128 14.76 -10.62 11.16
C PRO A 128 15.31 -9.39 11.88
N ILE A 129 14.64 -9.01 12.96
CA ILE A 129 15.16 -8.03 13.92
C ILE A 129 16.13 -8.80 14.83
N PRO A 130 17.39 -8.35 15.00
CA PRO A 130 18.37 -9.07 15.81
C PRO A 130 17.88 -9.36 17.23
N ALA A 131 18.15 -10.57 17.74
CA ALA A 131 17.69 -10.99 19.06
C ALA A 131 18.27 -10.14 20.22
N GLY A 132 19.39 -9.45 19.99
CA GLY A 132 19.98 -8.50 20.94
C GLY A 132 19.21 -7.18 21.06
N LEU A 133 18.34 -6.85 20.11
CA LEU A 133 17.46 -5.70 20.21
C LEU A 133 16.29 -6.06 21.13
N SER A 134 16.20 -5.35 22.26
CA SER A 134 15.19 -5.58 23.29
C SER A 134 14.46 -4.29 23.61
N VAL A 135 13.15 -4.39 23.84
CA VAL A 135 12.31 -3.29 24.33
C VAL A 135 11.35 -3.78 25.41
N ASP A 136 10.82 -2.86 26.22
CA ASP A 136 9.69 -3.15 27.10
C ASP A 136 8.38 -3.01 26.31
N ARG A 137 7.54 -4.05 26.33
CA ARG A 137 6.22 -4.15 25.70
C ARG A 137 5.33 -2.95 26.03
N ALA A 138 5.41 -2.43 27.26
CA ALA A 138 4.59 -1.30 27.72
C ALA A 138 5.26 0.08 27.53
N ASN A 139 6.47 0.12 26.97
CA ASN A 139 7.28 1.31 26.91
C ASN A 139 8.26 1.26 25.73
N HIS A 140 7.75 1.40 24.51
CA HIS A 140 8.58 1.55 23.30
C HIS A 140 7.85 2.36 22.23
N SER A 141 8.54 2.68 21.14
CA SER A 141 7.91 3.23 19.96
C SER A 141 8.53 2.70 18.69
N VAL A 142 7.71 2.63 17.64
CA VAL A 142 8.10 2.13 16.33
C VAL A 142 7.56 3.08 15.28
N PHE A 143 8.38 3.43 14.29
CA PHE A 143 7.97 4.17 13.11
C PHE A 143 8.32 3.39 11.84
N LEU A 144 7.48 3.57 10.83
CA LEU A 144 7.60 2.99 9.51
C LEU A 144 7.34 4.09 8.48
N VAL A 145 8.26 4.22 7.53
CA VAL A 145 8.05 5.00 6.30
C VAL A 145 7.80 4.00 5.19
N LEU A 146 6.60 4.01 4.61
CA LEU A 146 6.18 3.04 3.62
C LEU A 146 5.34 3.67 2.51
N ARG A 147 5.20 2.96 1.40
CA ARG A 147 4.09 3.15 0.46
C ARG A 147 3.23 1.89 0.47
N PRO A 148 1.97 1.94 0.91
CA PRO A 148 1.07 0.81 0.78
C PRO A 148 0.53 0.71 -0.66
N HIS A 149 0.32 -0.52 -1.14
CA HIS A 149 -0.41 -0.78 -2.39
C HIS A 149 -1.89 -1.08 -2.16
N LEU A 150 -2.30 -1.21 -0.90
CA LEU A 150 -3.66 -1.50 -0.49
C LEU A 150 -4.03 -0.67 0.74
N ALA A 151 -5.16 0.03 0.64
CA ALA A 151 -5.72 0.81 1.74
C ALA A 151 -6.60 -0.05 2.67
N ARG A 152 -7.00 -1.26 2.26
CA ARG A 152 -7.99 -2.09 2.97
C ARG A 152 -7.53 -3.52 3.22
N ALA A 153 -6.30 -3.71 3.67
CA ALA A 153 -5.84 -5.05 4.00
C ALA A 153 -5.17 -5.11 5.38
N SER A 154 -5.34 -6.28 6.01
CA SER A 154 -4.71 -6.61 7.27
C SER A 154 -3.25 -6.93 7.00
N TYR A 155 -2.36 -6.08 7.53
CA TYR A 155 -0.93 -6.24 7.39
C TYR A 155 -0.26 -6.27 8.73
N ALA A 156 0.64 -7.23 8.90
CA ALA A 156 1.75 -7.08 9.80
C ALA A 156 2.89 -6.46 9.01
N TRP A 157 3.40 -5.31 9.47
CA TRP A 157 4.65 -4.78 8.94
C TRP A 157 5.81 -4.97 9.89
N ILE A 158 5.53 -5.01 11.19
CA ILE A 158 6.55 -5.24 12.19
C ILE A 158 5.98 -6.22 13.21
N LYS A 159 6.77 -7.20 13.58
CA LYS A 159 6.53 -8.07 14.74
C LYS A 159 7.69 -7.87 15.69
N LEU A 160 7.42 -7.56 16.94
CA LEU A 160 8.43 -7.49 18.00
C LEU A 160 8.22 -8.65 18.98
N GLY A 161 9.28 -9.42 19.18
CA GLY A 161 9.18 -10.75 19.78
C GLY A 161 8.20 -11.66 19.03
N THR A 162 7.55 -12.55 19.75
CA THR A 162 6.54 -13.48 19.21
C THR A 162 5.11 -13.00 19.44
N THR A 163 4.92 -11.95 20.24
CA THR A 163 3.61 -11.61 20.80
C THR A 163 3.02 -10.32 20.26
N LEU A 164 3.84 -9.38 19.79
CA LEU A 164 3.37 -8.03 19.43
C LEU A 164 3.52 -7.77 17.93
N THR A 165 2.41 -7.45 17.27
CA THR A 165 2.37 -7.14 15.83
C THR A 165 1.83 -5.74 15.58
N TYR A 166 2.48 -5.00 14.69
CA TYR A 166 2.08 -3.67 14.25
C TYR A 166 1.70 -3.71 12.77
N GLY A 167 0.59 -3.07 12.46
CA GLY A 167 0.27 -2.72 11.08
C GLY A 167 -1.17 -2.26 10.97
N THR A 168 -1.82 -2.55 9.85
CA THR A 168 -3.23 -2.22 9.63
C THR A 168 -4.10 -3.45 9.80
N THR A 169 -5.38 -3.22 10.06
CA THR A 169 -6.39 -4.29 10.01
C THR A 169 -7.46 -3.92 9.02
N THR A 170 -7.92 -4.91 8.25
CA THR A 170 -9.29 -4.90 7.75
C THR A 170 -10.24 -4.85 8.94
N PRO A 171 -11.39 -4.17 8.85
CA PRO A 171 -12.41 -4.16 9.89
C PRO A 171 -13.09 -5.54 10.03
N ASP A 172 -12.37 -6.62 10.37
CA ASP A 172 -12.90 -8.00 10.40
C ASP A 172 -13.56 -8.39 11.73
N THR A 173 -13.96 -7.40 12.53
CA THR A 173 -14.83 -7.61 13.70
C THR A 173 -16.14 -6.84 13.49
N PRO A 174 -17.24 -7.18 14.20
CA PRO A 174 -18.50 -6.40 14.16
C PRO A 174 -18.32 -4.90 14.47
N THR A 175 -17.15 -4.49 14.95
CA THR A 175 -16.70 -3.09 15.08
C THR A 175 -16.07 -2.56 13.79
N ALA A 176 -16.65 -1.49 13.24
CA ALA A 176 -16.05 -0.62 12.23
C ALA A 176 -14.64 -0.13 12.68
N GLY A 177 -13.69 -0.01 11.74
CA GLY A 177 -12.29 0.31 12.05
C GLY A 177 -11.28 -0.21 11.02
N GLY A 178 -10.86 0.61 10.05
CA GLY A 178 -9.86 0.27 9.00
C GLY A 178 -8.43 0.78 9.26
N GLY A 179 -8.09 1.08 10.52
CA GLY A 179 -6.88 1.80 10.87
C GLY A 179 -5.68 0.96 11.30
N GLY A 180 -4.67 1.68 11.78
CA GLY A 180 -3.52 1.16 12.49
C GLY A 180 -3.94 0.39 13.73
N ARG A 181 -3.23 -0.71 13.98
CA ARG A 181 -3.52 -1.67 15.03
C ARG A 181 -2.24 -2.12 15.69
N ILE A 182 -2.34 -2.34 17.00
CA ILE A 182 -1.40 -3.16 17.74
C ILE A 182 -2.11 -4.46 18.14
N LEU A 183 -1.46 -5.56 17.81
CA LEU A 183 -1.92 -6.92 18.04
C LEU A 183 -1.10 -7.54 19.17
N ASP A 184 -1.67 -7.69 20.36
CA ASP A 184 -1.02 -8.36 21.48
C ASP A 184 -1.60 -9.77 21.68
N ALA A 185 -0.94 -10.75 21.08
CA ALA A 185 -1.34 -12.16 21.18
C ALA A 185 -1.15 -12.74 22.60
N ALA A 186 -0.30 -12.14 23.44
CA ALA A 186 -0.06 -12.64 24.79
C ALA A 186 -1.23 -12.36 25.74
N ASN A 187 -1.91 -11.23 25.55
CA ASN A 187 -2.97 -10.77 26.45
C ASN A 187 -4.36 -10.82 25.82
N GLY A 188 -4.50 -11.33 24.58
CA GLY A 188 -5.75 -11.29 23.82
C GLY A 188 -6.23 -9.85 23.52
N ASN A 189 -5.41 -8.84 23.80
CA ASN A 189 -5.77 -7.44 23.69
C ASN A 189 -5.61 -6.94 22.25
N LEU A 190 -6.69 -6.34 21.74
CA LEU A 190 -6.74 -5.67 20.46
C LEU A 190 -6.86 -4.17 20.68
N SER A 191 -5.74 -3.48 20.89
CA SER A 191 -5.73 -2.01 20.80
C SER A 191 -5.84 -1.62 19.33
N LYS A 192 -7.07 -1.36 18.89
CA LYS A 192 -7.40 -0.80 17.58
C LYS A 192 -7.69 0.68 17.71
N VAL A 193 -7.33 1.46 16.72
CA VAL A 193 -7.92 2.78 16.51
C VAL A 193 -8.61 2.82 15.18
N GLN A 194 -9.63 3.67 15.08
CA GLN A 194 -10.20 4.13 13.83
C GLN A 194 -9.25 5.10 13.13
N SER A 195 -7.96 4.75 13.02
CA SER A 195 -7.02 5.63 12.33
C SER A 195 -7.32 5.61 10.84
N ARG A 196 -6.94 6.70 10.17
CA ARG A 196 -6.88 6.77 8.71
C ARG A 196 -6.14 5.54 8.17
N ALA A 197 -6.72 4.81 7.23
CA ALA A 197 -5.98 3.80 6.48
C ALA A 197 -5.03 4.51 5.51
N PRO A 198 -3.79 4.06 5.30
CA PRO A 198 -2.83 4.83 4.53
C PRO A 198 -3.22 4.89 3.04
N LYS A 199 -2.97 6.05 2.41
CA LYS A 199 -3.25 6.30 0.98
C LYS A 199 -2.29 5.47 0.13
N THR A 200 -2.74 4.99 -1.04
CA THR A 200 -1.86 4.25 -1.96
C THR A 200 -1.17 5.17 -2.97
N SER A 201 -1.71 6.37 -3.17
CA SER A 201 -1.00 7.48 -3.80
C SER A 201 0.07 8.05 -2.85
N GLY A 202 1.30 7.58 -3.01
CA GLY A 202 2.45 8.16 -2.31
C GLY A 202 2.82 7.47 -1.00
N VAL A 203 3.58 8.19 -0.18
CA VAL A 203 4.17 7.67 1.06
C VAL A 203 3.28 7.95 2.25
N ALA A 204 3.26 6.99 3.18
CA ALA A 204 2.74 7.12 4.52
C ALA A 204 3.88 6.98 5.54
N ILE A 205 3.81 7.79 6.59
CA ILE A 205 4.61 7.64 7.81
C ILE A 205 3.65 7.20 8.90
N MET A 206 3.87 6.00 9.40
CA MET A 206 3.08 5.39 10.46
C MET A 206 3.94 5.23 11.70
N GLY A 207 3.39 5.52 12.87
CA GLY A 207 4.08 5.39 14.15
C GLY A 207 3.17 4.80 15.21
N TYR A 208 3.78 4.04 16.12
CA TYR A 208 3.12 3.39 17.25
C TYR A 208 3.95 3.68 18.50
N SER A 209 3.31 4.11 19.57
CA SER A 209 3.95 4.24 20.88
C SER A 209 3.13 3.50 21.91
N SER A 210 3.74 2.50 22.55
CA SER A 210 3.14 1.73 23.64
C SER A 210 3.47 2.40 24.97
N GLY A 211 2.43 2.78 25.72
CA GLY A 211 2.53 3.25 27.09
C GLY A 211 1.84 2.30 28.06
N ALA A 212 2.13 2.46 29.35
CA ALA A 212 1.49 1.69 30.42
C ALA A 212 0.00 2.04 30.62
N SER A 213 -0.41 3.25 30.23
CA SER A 213 -1.78 3.74 30.38
C SER A 213 -2.51 3.98 29.05
N ASP A 214 -1.77 4.14 27.96
CA ASP A 214 -2.30 4.46 26.64
C ASP A 214 -1.45 3.87 25.51
N VAL A 215 -2.02 3.88 24.31
CA VAL A 215 -1.31 3.63 23.07
C VAL A 215 -1.55 4.80 22.12
N LYS A 216 -0.48 5.28 21.48
CA LYS A 216 -0.56 6.38 20.52
C LYS A 216 -0.22 5.90 19.12
N PHE A 217 -0.96 6.45 18.16
CA PHE A 217 -0.85 6.11 16.74
C PHE A 217 -0.60 7.38 15.96
N TYR A 218 0.46 7.39 15.17
CA TYR A 218 0.79 8.47 14.24
C TYR A 218 0.48 8.02 12.82
N ASN A 219 -0.26 8.81 12.06
CA ASN A 219 -0.42 8.64 10.63
C ASN A 219 -0.37 10.01 9.93
N ASN A 220 0.70 10.26 9.18
CA ASN A 220 0.83 11.46 8.32
C ASN A 220 0.49 12.78 9.05
N ARG A 221 1.07 12.98 10.23
CA ARG A 221 0.91 14.13 11.15
C ARG A 221 -0.35 14.12 12.03
N VAL A 222 -1.24 13.14 11.87
CA VAL A 222 -2.35 12.92 12.79
C VAL A 222 -1.89 12.00 13.91
N ILE A 223 -2.16 12.37 15.16
CA ILE A 223 -1.89 11.54 16.33
C ILE A 223 -3.21 11.22 17.03
N GLU A 224 -3.48 9.94 17.21
CA GLU A 224 -4.62 9.43 17.96
C GLU A 224 -4.13 8.70 19.19
N THR A 225 -4.81 8.87 20.32
CA THR A 225 -4.49 8.21 21.60
C THR A 225 -5.66 7.34 22.02
N VAL A 226 -5.38 6.08 22.30
CA VAL A 226 -6.36 5.11 22.80
C VAL A 226 -6.04 4.81 24.26
N ALA A 227 -7.05 4.90 25.11
CA ALA A 227 -6.95 4.53 26.51
C ALA A 227 -6.78 3.00 26.65
N GLY A 228 -5.98 2.59 27.63
CA GLY A 228 -5.58 1.20 27.82
C GLY A 228 -4.17 1.00 27.30
N GLY A 229 -3.26 0.66 28.22
CA GLY A 229 -1.87 0.38 27.91
C GLY A 229 -1.62 -1.11 27.68
N LEU A 230 -0.38 -1.43 27.34
CA LEU A 230 0.10 -2.81 27.29
C LEU A 230 0.69 -3.20 28.65
N THR A 231 0.61 -4.48 29.01
CA THR A 231 1.29 -5.00 30.20
C THR A 231 2.80 -5.00 29.96
N ALA A 232 3.58 -4.58 30.96
CA ALA A 232 5.04 -4.61 30.88
C ALA A 232 5.57 -6.02 30.55
N GLY A 233 6.71 -6.07 29.88
CA GLY A 233 7.36 -7.33 29.55
C GLY A 233 8.40 -7.18 28.46
N THR A 234 9.43 -8.00 28.48
CA THR A 234 10.51 -7.89 27.51
C THR A 234 10.12 -8.49 26.16
N LEU A 235 10.31 -7.72 25.08
CA LEU A 235 10.25 -8.18 23.70
C LEU A 235 11.66 -8.17 23.12
N THR A 236 12.11 -9.29 22.55
CA THR A 236 13.43 -9.42 21.91
C THR A 236 13.27 -9.87 20.46
N GLY A 237 14.05 -9.26 19.57
CA GLY A 237 14.02 -9.58 18.13
C GLY A 237 12.63 -9.41 17.49
N GLY A 238 12.37 -10.21 16.45
CA GLY A 238 11.12 -10.19 15.69
C GLY A 238 11.36 -10.13 14.18
N THR A 239 10.43 -9.53 13.43
CA THR A 239 10.53 -9.40 11.97
C THR A 239 10.00 -8.05 11.48
N ILE A 240 10.59 -7.54 10.40
CA ILE A 240 10.02 -6.49 9.55
C ILE A 240 9.49 -7.18 8.29
N GLU A 241 8.22 -7.00 7.97
CA GLU A 241 7.50 -7.67 6.91
C GLU A 241 6.86 -6.65 5.97
N ASN A 242 6.72 -6.98 4.69
CA ASN A 242 6.13 -6.06 3.71
C ASN A 242 4.61 -6.15 3.56
N GLY A 243 3.90 -6.62 4.61
CA GLY A 243 2.44 -6.78 4.56
C GLY A 243 2.00 -7.69 3.41
N ASN A 244 2.51 -8.92 3.36
CA ASN A 244 2.17 -9.92 2.33
C ASN A 244 2.40 -9.44 0.87
N GLY A 245 3.39 -8.58 0.62
CA GLY A 245 3.67 -8.06 -0.72
C GLY A 245 3.07 -6.69 -1.04
N TYR A 246 2.17 -6.16 -0.22
CA TYR A 246 1.39 -4.98 -0.56
C TYR A 246 1.91 -3.69 0.06
N SER A 247 3.21 -3.61 0.37
CA SER A 247 3.84 -2.37 0.83
C SER A 247 5.31 -2.31 0.43
N GLU A 248 5.76 -1.11 0.06
CA GLU A 248 7.17 -0.75 -0.10
C GLU A 248 7.66 -0.13 1.20
N ILE A 249 8.71 -0.69 1.84
CA ILE A 249 9.27 -0.13 3.07
C ILE A 249 10.52 0.70 2.74
N MET A 250 10.56 1.93 3.23
CA MET A 250 11.66 2.88 2.99
C MET A 250 12.54 3.07 4.21
N ALA A 251 11.94 3.07 5.40
CA ALA A 251 12.67 3.11 6.66
C ALA A 251 11.85 2.51 7.81
N VAL A 252 12.57 1.94 8.77
CA VAL A 252 12.05 1.49 10.07
C VAL A 252 12.88 2.13 11.17
N VAL A 253 12.20 2.62 12.21
CA VAL A 253 12.84 3.19 13.40
C VAL A 253 12.23 2.58 14.65
N ILE A 254 13.06 2.12 15.58
CA ILE A 254 12.62 1.59 16.87
C ILE A 254 13.25 2.42 17.98
N PHE A 255 12.46 2.79 18.99
CA PHE A 255 12.87 3.56 20.16
C PHE A 255 12.73 2.71 21.44
N PRO A 256 13.62 2.91 22.44
CA PRO A 256 13.64 2.10 23.66
C PRO A 256 12.54 2.47 24.68
N ARG A 257 11.71 3.48 24.37
CA ARG A 257 10.68 4.00 25.27
C ARG A 257 9.46 4.50 24.50
N ALA A 258 8.35 4.65 25.21
CA ALA A 258 7.17 5.35 24.75
C ALA A 258 7.55 6.81 24.44
N LEU A 259 7.15 7.28 23.27
CA LEU A 259 7.27 8.67 22.88
C LEU A 259 6.01 9.44 23.28
N THR A 260 6.20 10.67 23.74
CA THR A 260 5.09 11.61 23.91
C THR A 260 4.52 12.01 22.55
N ALA A 261 3.30 12.57 22.53
CA ALA A 261 2.71 13.05 21.27
C ALA A 261 3.57 14.11 20.58
N ALA A 262 4.22 15.00 21.35
CA ALA A 262 5.12 16.02 20.81
C ALA A 262 6.37 15.38 20.17
N GLU A 263 6.96 14.36 20.81
CA GLU A 263 8.10 13.63 20.28
C GLU A 263 7.71 12.83 19.03
N MET A 264 6.57 12.13 19.04
CA MET A 264 6.06 11.45 17.85
C MET A 264 5.86 12.40 16.67
N ALA A 265 5.27 13.58 16.93
CA ALA A 265 5.09 14.60 15.89
C ALA A 265 6.43 15.10 15.34
N SER A 266 7.44 15.27 16.20
CA SER A 266 8.77 15.68 15.80
C SER A 266 9.51 14.60 15.00
N VAL A 267 9.48 13.34 15.45
CA VAL A 267 10.02 12.17 14.73
C VAL A 267 9.35 12.03 13.36
N GLY A 268 8.02 12.08 13.33
CA GLY A 268 7.23 12.00 12.11
C GLY A 268 7.61 13.06 11.08
N ARG A 269 7.79 14.32 11.52
CA ARG A 269 8.30 15.40 10.64
C ARG A 269 9.72 15.13 10.14
N SER A 270 10.63 14.67 11.01
CA SER A 270 12.00 14.32 10.59
C SER A 270 12.01 13.20 9.55
N LEU A 271 11.08 12.24 9.65
CA LEU A 271 10.96 11.13 8.71
C LEU A 271 10.40 11.52 7.33
N GLU A 272 9.82 12.72 7.17
CA GLU A 272 9.46 13.25 5.85
C GLU A 272 10.70 13.50 4.97
N ALA A 273 11.87 13.63 5.58
CA ALA A 273 13.14 13.64 4.86
C ALA A 273 13.45 12.28 4.21
N VAL A 274 12.92 11.15 4.73
CA VAL A 274 13.05 9.83 4.09
C VAL A 274 12.21 9.78 2.82
N ALA A 275 10.98 10.28 2.85
CA ALA A 275 10.22 10.52 1.65
C ALA A 275 9.11 11.54 1.92
N ALA A 276 8.89 12.41 0.94
CA ALA A 276 7.91 13.48 1.05
C ALA A 276 6.49 12.90 1.15
N LEU A 277 5.74 13.37 2.14
CA LEU A 277 4.32 13.09 2.25
C LEU A 277 3.52 13.90 1.23
N GLN A 278 2.49 13.29 0.66
CA GLN A 278 1.47 13.99 -0.11
C GLN A 278 0.36 14.44 0.84
N LEU A 279 0.39 15.73 1.17
CA LEU A 279 -0.55 16.37 2.09
C LEU A 279 -1.41 17.40 1.34
N GLY A 280 -2.56 17.75 1.91
CA GLY A 280 -3.45 18.77 1.33
C GLY A 280 -4.27 18.29 0.12
N GLN A 281 -4.34 16.98 -0.12
CA GLN A 281 -5.20 16.41 -1.15
C GLN A 281 -6.67 16.66 -0.81
N THR A 282 -7.41 17.23 -1.75
CA THR A 282 -8.85 17.53 -1.63
C THR A 282 -9.72 16.64 -2.52
N LYS A 283 -9.08 15.89 -3.41
CA LYS A 283 -9.70 14.90 -4.30
C LYS A 283 -9.32 13.50 -3.87
N GLY A 284 -10.24 12.55 -4.04
CA GLY A 284 -10.04 11.14 -3.70
C GLY A 284 -10.59 10.22 -4.77
N VAL A 285 -9.78 9.27 -5.20
CA VAL A 285 -10.16 8.18 -6.12
C VAL A 285 -10.16 6.87 -5.35
N PHE A 286 -11.33 6.26 -5.18
CA PHE A 286 -11.54 5.01 -4.44
C PHE A 286 -11.66 3.87 -5.45
N MET A 287 -10.61 3.07 -5.57
CA MET A 287 -10.53 1.96 -6.50
C MET A 287 -11.10 0.72 -5.83
N ILE A 288 -12.40 0.48 -5.99
CA ILE A 288 -13.15 -0.57 -5.29
C ILE A 288 -13.25 -1.81 -6.19
N GLY A 289 -12.90 -2.96 -5.63
CA GLY A 289 -13.02 -4.22 -6.34
C GLY A 289 -12.46 -5.40 -5.57
N ASP A 290 -12.08 -6.43 -6.31
CA ASP A 290 -11.61 -7.70 -5.76
C ASP A 290 -10.07 -7.86 -5.84
N SER A 291 -9.59 -9.10 -6.00
CA SER A 291 -8.18 -9.44 -6.13
C SER A 291 -7.50 -8.78 -7.33
N ARG A 292 -8.23 -8.51 -8.42
CA ARG A 292 -7.68 -7.80 -9.59
C ARG A 292 -7.45 -6.33 -9.28
N THR A 293 -8.38 -5.68 -8.57
CA THR A 293 -8.15 -4.29 -8.12
C THR A 293 -7.04 -4.23 -7.07
N ALA A 294 -6.98 -5.22 -6.18
CA ALA A 294 -5.88 -5.39 -5.23
C ALA A 294 -4.52 -5.60 -5.92
N GLY A 295 -4.52 -6.03 -7.18
CA GLY A 295 -3.32 -6.30 -7.96
C GLY A 295 -2.71 -7.68 -7.71
N GLN A 296 -3.47 -8.67 -7.22
CA GLN A 296 -2.98 -10.05 -7.19
C GLN A 296 -2.48 -10.44 -8.59
N GLY A 297 -1.36 -11.16 -8.65
CA GLY A 297 -0.63 -11.50 -9.88
C GLY A 297 0.38 -10.44 -10.37
N SER A 298 0.32 -9.19 -9.90
CA SER A 298 1.28 -8.13 -10.27
C SER A 298 1.90 -7.40 -9.08
N VAL A 299 1.20 -7.36 -7.94
CA VAL A 299 1.74 -6.84 -6.68
C VAL A 299 3.00 -7.61 -6.33
N ALA A 300 3.99 -6.90 -5.83
CA ALA A 300 5.27 -7.46 -5.44
C ALA A 300 6.06 -8.10 -6.60
N THR A 301 5.62 -7.88 -7.85
CA THR A 301 6.38 -8.24 -9.06
C THR A 301 6.92 -6.97 -9.68
N TYR A 302 8.24 -6.84 -9.74
CA TYR A 302 8.84 -5.78 -10.53
C TYR A 302 8.59 -6.05 -12.01
N VAL A 303 8.09 -5.03 -12.73
CA VAL A 303 7.96 -5.07 -14.18
C VAL A 303 8.89 -4.02 -14.79
N ALA A 304 9.74 -4.45 -15.71
CA ALA A 304 10.69 -3.55 -16.39
C ALA A 304 9.98 -2.36 -17.05
N GLY A 305 10.39 -1.14 -16.70
CA GLY A 305 9.76 0.09 -17.20
C GLY A 305 8.49 0.51 -16.44
N LEU A 306 7.87 -0.39 -15.65
CA LEU A 306 6.67 -0.10 -14.85
C LEU A 306 6.91 -0.15 -13.32
N GLY A 307 8.10 -0.55 -12.85
CA GLY A 307 8.41 -0.56 -11.42
C GLY A 307 7.71 -1.68 -10.63
N MET A 308 7.74 -1.57 -9.30
CA MET A 308 7.13 -2.51 -8.34
C MET A 308 5.61 -2.31 -8.15
N THR A 309 5.04 -1.37 -8.88
CA THR A 309 3.75 -0.73 -8.66
C THR A 309 2.83 -1.02 -9.83
N ALA A 310 2.75 -2.30 -10.14
CA ALA A 310 2.03 -2.83 -11.27
C ALA A 310 0.53 -3.02 -10.97
N THR A 311 -0.04 -2.33 -9.97
CA THR A 311 -1.50 -2.34 -9.74
C THR A 311 -2.15 -1.23 -10.57
N GLU A 312 -3.40 -1.39 -10.96
CA GLU A 312 -4.08 -0.32 -11.70
C GLU A 312 -4.17 1.00 -10.91
N PRO A 313 -4.45 1.02 -9.58
CA PRO A 313 -4.41 2.28 -8.82
C PRO A 313 -3.05 2.99 -8.88
N ASP A 314 -1.97 2.22 -8.89
CA ASP A 314 -0.62 2.77 -9.04
C ASP A 314 -0.36 3.31 -10.46
N GLN A 315 -0.76 2.57 -11.49
CA GLN A 315 -0.64 3.00 -12.89
C GLN A 315 -1.48 4.26 -13.14
N LEU A 316 -2.69 4.31 -12.57
CA LEU A 316 -3.56 5.50 -12.61
C LEU A 316 -2.89 6.69 -11.93
N PHE A 317 -2.25 6.49 -10.77
CA PHE A 317 -1.53 7.55 -10.08
C PHE A 317 -0.40 8.13 -10.94
N GLY A 318 0.35 7.27 -11.64
CA GLY A 318 1.38 7.67 -12.59
C GLY A 318 0.82 8.47 -13.77
N ILE A 319 -0.25 7.97 -14.41
CA ILE A 319 -0.87 8.59 -15.60
C ILE A 319 -1.49 9.96 -15.28
N LEU A 320 -2.11 10.10 -14.10
CA LEU A 320 -2.64 11.39 -13.65
C LEU A 320 -1.53 12.41 -13.32
N GLY A 321 -0.25 12.03 -13.44
CA GLY A 321 0.89 12.91 -13.23
C GLY A 321 1.22 13.13 -11.75
N SER A 322 0.87 12.17 -10.87
CA SER A 322 1.00 12.31 -9.41
C SER A 322 0.42 13.63 -8.88
N PRO A 323 -0.88 13.91 -9.10
CA PRO A 323 -1.44 15.22 -8.78
C PRO A 323 -1.29 15.50 -7.28
N ALA A 324 -0.71 16.64 -6.93
CA ALA A 324 -0.54 17.04 -5.55
C ALA A 324 -1.86 17.13 -4.77
N ASP A 325 -2.98 17.34 -5.47
CA ASP A 325 -4.30 17.53 -4.89
C ASP A 325 -5.17 16.27 -4.85
N THR A 326 -4.69 15.13 -5.38
CA THR A 326 -5.49 13.91 -5.53
C THR A 326 -4.89 12.73 -4.77
N ALA A 327 -5.67 12.13 -3.88
CA ALA A 327 -5.38 10.87 -3.23
C ALA A 327 -6.00 9.70 -4.02
N ILE A 328 -5.29 8.58 -4.11
CA ILE A 328 -5.81 7.32 -4.65
C ILE A 328 -5.78 6.27 -3.53
N PHE A 329 -6.85 5.51 -3.43
CA PHE A 329 -7.04 4.43 -2.46
C PHE A 329 -7.32 3.13 -3.21
N ASN A 330 -6.36 2.20 -3.18
CA ASN A 330 -6.65 0.82 -3.59
C ASN A 330 -7.50 0.13 -2.52
N CYS A 331 -8.80 -0.02 -2.82
CA CYS A 331 -9.79 -0.65 -1.96
C CYS A 331 -10.11 -2.08 -2.42
N GLY A 332 -9.23 -2.69 -3.23
CA GLY A 332 -9.35 -4.07 -3.66
C GLY A 332 -9.30 -5.02 -2.48
N GLN A 333 -10.24 -5.97 -2.42
CA GLN A 333 -10.26 -7.01 -1.40
C GLN A 333 -10.20 -8.39 -2.07
N PRO A 334 -9.08 -9.12 -1.95
CA PRO A 334 -8.96 -10.43 -2.56
C PRO A 334 -10.13 -11.36 -2.27
N SER A 335 -10.56 -12.09 -3.31
CA SER A 335 -11.65 -13.07 -3.25
C SER A 335 -13.04 -12.51 -2.90
N ILE A 336 -13.20 -11.19 -2.68
CA ILE A 336 -14.52 -10.65 -2.33
C ILE A 336 -15.47 -10.73 -3.53
N PRO A 337 -16.70 -11.24 -3.36
CA PRO A 337 -17.77 -11.09 -4.33
C PRO A 337 -18.44 -9.71 -4.22
N ILE A 338 -19.01 -9.18 -5.32
CA ILE A 338 -19.76 -7.92 -5.32
C ILE A 338 -20.99 -8.01 -4.40
N THR A 339 -21.59 -9.19 -4.27
CA THR A 339 -22.67 -9.42 -3.30
C THR A 339 -22.25 -9.18 -1.85
N ALA A 340 -21.01 -9.53 -1.48
CA ALA A 340 -20.46 -9.22 -0.16
C ALA A 340 -20.05 -7.75 -0.02
N LEU A 341 -19.41 -7.14 -1.04
CA LEU A 341 -19.13 -5.70 -1.07
C LEU A 341 -20.40 -4.87 -0.88
N ASN A 342 -21.53 -5.37 -1.40
CA ASN A 342 -22.83 -4.74 -1.31
C ASN A 342 -23.53 -4.92 0.05
N SER A 343 -22.94 -5.66 0.99
CA SER A 343 -23.47 -5.82 2.34
C SER A 343 -23.41 -4.51 3.13
N PRO A 344 -24.29 -4.30 4.14
CA PRO A 344 -24.22 -3.14 5.02
C PRO A 344 -22.84 -2.96 5.68
N ASN A 345 -22.20 -4.08 6.06
CA ASN A 345 -20.88 -4.06 6.69
C ASN A 345 -19.83 -3.49 5.74
N ASP A 346 -19.69 -4.01 4.52
CA ASP A 346 -18.66 -3.52 3.58
C ASP A 346 -18.93 -2.10 3.06
N ARG A 347 -20.21 -1.73 2.90
CA ARG A 347 -20.61 -0.34 2.64
C ARG A 347 -20.15 0.60 3.76
N ASN A 348 -20.41 0.24 5.02
CA ASN A 348 -19.96 1.04 6.17
C ASN A 348 -18.44 1.17 6.22
N ARG A 349 -17.70 0.11 5.86
CA ARG A 349 -16.23 0.14 5.81
C ARG A 349 -15.69 1.12 4.76
N ILE A 350 -16.29 1.17 3.57
CA ILE A 350 -15.91 2.16 2.54
C ILE A 350 -16.26 3.58 3.00
N LYS A 351 -17.44 3.76 3.60
CA LYS A 351 -17.85 5.06 4.14
C LYS A 351 -16.89 5.55 5.21
N GLU A 352 -16.49 4.69 6.14
CA GLU A 352 -15.53 4.99 7.20
C GLU A 352 -14.19 5.46 6.62
N LEU A 353 -13.66 4.78 5.60
CA LEU A 353 -12.44 5.21 4.91
C LEU A 353 -12.61 6.60 4.33
N MET A 354 -13.74 6.89 3.67
CA MET A 354 -14.01 8.22 3.12
C MET A 354 -14.14 9.29 4.21
N ASP A 355 -14.81 8.96 5.32
CA ASP A 355 -15.03 9.87 6.45
C ASP A 355 -13.74 10.15 7.24
N ALA A 356 -12.78 9.21 7.25
CA ALA A 356 -11.48 9.40 7.87
C ALA A 356 -10.65 10.52 7.20
N TYR A 357 -10.99 10.89 5.96
CA TYR A 357 -10.38 11.97 5.18
C TYR A 357 -11.38 13.10 4.89
N PRO A 358 -11.80 13.87 5.91
CA PRO A 358 -12.75 14.99 5.73
C PRO A 358 -12.22 16.09 4.81
N GLU A 359 -10.90 16.20 4.63
CA GLU A 359 -10.31 17.13 3.66
C GLU A 359 -10.60 16.75 2.20
N ILE A 360 -10.95 15.48 1.93
CA ILE A 360 -11.32 14.99 0.61
C ILE A 360 -12.81 15.27 0.36
N THR A 361 -13.06 16.37 -0.31
CA THR A 361 -14.40 16.88 -0.62
C THR A 361 -14.90 16.46 -2.01
N LYS A 362 -14.00 16.12 -2.93
CA LYS A 362 -14.34 15.56 -4.25
C LYS A 362 -13.98 14.07 -4.29
N ARG A 363 -14.98 13.22 -4.54
CA ARG A 363 -14.83 11.76 -4.45
C ARG A 363 -15.30 11.09 -5.74
N VAL A 364 -14.41 10.31 -6.35
CA VAL A 364 -14.70 9.40 -7.46
C VAL A 364 -14.43 7.99 -7.00
N ALA A 365 -15.32 7.05 -7.29
CA ALA A 365 -15.10 5.63 -7.08
C ALA A 365 -15.13 4.89 -8.40
N ARG A 366 -14.16 4.02 -8.63
CA ARG A 366 -14.17 3.05 -9.73
C ARG A 366 -14.58 1.70 -9.14
N VAL A 367 -15.63 1.09 -9.70
CA VAL A 367 -16.13 -0.23 -9.29
C VAL A 367 -15.76 -1.28 -10.35
N ASN A 368 -15.03 -2.32 -9.94
CA ASN A 368 -14.77 -3.53 -10.74
C ASN A 368 -14.78 -4.76 -9.83
N ALA A 369 -15.86 -5.52 -9.89
CA ALA A 369 -16.04 -6.75 -9.12
C ALA A 369 -17.07 -7.64 -9.82
N GLY A 370 -17.25 -8.86 -9.31
CA GLY A 370 -18.24 -9.81 -9.81
C GLY A 370 -17.62 -11.11 -10.31
N ILE A 371 -16.31 -11.14 -10.62
CA ILE A 371 -15.66 -12.37 -11.08
C ILE A 371 -15.67 -13.45 -10.00
N ASN A 372 -15.52 -13.09 -8.72
CA ASN A 372 -15.59 -14.04 -7.61
C ASN A 372 -17.01 -14.60 -7.41
N ASP A 373 -18.05 -13.79 -7.63
CA ASP A 373 -19.43 -14.28 -7.64
C ASP A 373 -19.60 -15.30 -8.76
N LEU A 374 -19.10 -15.03 -9.96
CA LEU A 374 -19.18 -15.96 -11.09
C LEU A 374 -18.42 -17.27 -10.82
N ARG A 375 -17.30 -17.22 -10.08
CA ARG A 375 -16.51 -18.41 -9.68
C ARG A 375 -17.16 -19.24 -8.56
N ALA A 376 -17.86 -18.60 -7.61
CA ALA A 376 -18.25 -19.27 -6.37
C ALA A 376 -19.39 -20.31 -6.50
N ALA A 377 -20.12 -20.38 -7.63
CA ALA A 377 -21.17 -21.39 -7.88
C ALA A 377 -21.71 -21.28 -9.33
N PRO A 378 -21.86 -22.37 -10.09
CA PRO A 378 -22.14 -22.32 -11.53
C PRO A 378 -23.64 -22.37 -11.90
N THR A 379 -24.54 -21.69 -11.18
CA THR A 379 -25.99 -21.72 -11.48
C THR A 379 -26.42 -20.61 -12.44
N ASP A 380 -27.42 -20.88 -13.27
CA ASP A 380 -27.83 -20.01 -14.40
C ASP A 380 -28.37 -18.63 -13.99
N ASP A 381 -29.00 -18.49 -12.81
CA ASP A 381 -29.58 -17.21 -12.31
C ASP A 381 -28.54 -16.20 -11.79
N LYS A 382 -27.24 -16.49 -11.88
CA LYS A 382 -26.21 -15.62 -11.30
C LYS A 382 -26.01 -14.31 -12.02
N GLY A 383 -26.20 -14.27 -13.34
CA GLY A 383 -26.01 -13.05 -14.12
C GLY A 383 -26.84 -11.90 -13.56
N ASP A 384 -28.09 -12.17 -13.21
CA ASP A 384 -29.02 -11.18 -12.67
C ASP A 384 -28.66 -10.76 -11.25
N ASN A 385 -28.35 -11.71 -10.37
CA ASN A 385 -27.97 -11.41 -8.99
C ASN A 385 -26.70 -10.56 -8.91
N VAL A 386 -25.68 -10.89 -9.70
CA VAL A 386 -24.42 -10.14 -9.74
C VAL A 386 -24.64 -8.74 -10.32
N TYR A 387 -25.38 -8.64 -11.43
CA TYR A 387 -25.72 -7.33 -12.01
C TYR A 387 -26.51 -6.44 -11.04
N ASN A 388 -27.54 -6.98 -10.39
CA ASN A 388 -28.36 -6.24 -9.44
C ASN A 388 -27.53 -5.78 -8.22
N ALA A 389 -26.57 -6.59 -7.76
CA ALA A 389 -25.64 -6.19 -6.70
C ALA A 389 -24.71 -5.05 -7.16
N ILE A 390 -24.21 -5.07 -8.40
CA ILE A 390 -23.44 -3.96 -9.00
C ILE A 390 -24.28 -2.68 -9.01
N VAL A 391 -25.50 -2.74 -9.56
CA VAL A 391 -26.41 -1.59 -9.64
C VAL A 391 -26.71 -1.01 -8.26
N ALA A 392 -27.05 -1.87 -7.29
CA ALA A 392 -27.35 -1.46 -5.93
C ALA A 392 -26.14 -0.81 -5.23
N TYR A 393 -24.94 -1.32 -5.46
CA TYR A 393 -23.72 -0.78 -4.86
C TYR A 393 -23.33 0.57 -5.45
N CYS A 394 -23.35 0.70 -6.79
CA CYS A 394 -23.09 1.97 -7.46
C CYS A 394 -24.12 3.05 -7.08
N THR A 395 -25.40 2.67 -6.98
CA THR A 395 -26.47 3.58 -6.54
C THR A 395 -26.26 4.05 -5.09
N TRP A 396 -25.81 3.16 -4.20
CA TRP A 396 -25.46 3.52 -2.82
C TRP A 396 -24.28 4.49 -2.75
N LEU A 397 -23.21 4.29 -3.54
CA LEU A 397 -22.09 5.23 -3.61
C LEU A 397 -22.57 6.63 -4.05
N ARG A 398 -23.43 6.70 -5.07
CA ARG A 398 -24.02 7.97 -5.52
C ARG A 398 -24.88 8.62 -4.46
N SER A 399 -25.65 7.84 -3.69
CA SER A 399 -26.51 8.39 -2.63
C SER A 399 -25.73 8.99 -1.45
N ILE A 400 -24.45 8.64 -1.29
CA ILE A 400 -23.54 9.27 -0.32
C ILE A 400 -22.62 10.34 -0.96
N GLY A 401 -22.96 10.81 -2.18
CA GLY A 401 -22.29 11.93 -2.85
C GLY A 401 -21.01 11.58 -3.60
N VAL A 402 -20.75 10.30 -3.88
CA VAL A 402 -19.57 9.85 -4.64
C VAL A 402 -19.92 9.75 -6.13
N LYS A 403 -19.06 10.27 -7.01
CA LYS A 403 -19.15 10.02 -8.45
C LYS A 403 -18.68 8.61 -8.78
N VAL A 404 -19.41 7.88 -9.61
CA VAL A 404 -19.13 6.46 -9.84
C VAL A 404 -18.75 6.18 -11.29
N ILE A 405 -17.62 5.50 -11.49
CA ILE A 405 -17.23 4.87 -12.75
C ILE A 405 -17.44 3.37 -12.59
N ILE A 406 -18.25 2.75 -13.45
CA ILE A 406 -18.36 1.29 -13.55
C ILE A 406 -17.52 0.77 -14.70
N SER A 407 -16.97 -0.42 -14.56
CA SER A 407 -16.23 -1.08 -15.64
C SER A 407 -16.77 -2.46 -15.96
N THR A 408 -16.56 -2.94 -17.19
CA THR A 408 -16.87 -4.33 -17.56
C THR A 408 -15.95 -5.31 -16.83
N ILE A 409 -16.45 -6.52 -16.59
CA ILE A 409 -15.71 -7.62 -15.97
C ILE A 409 -14.81 -8.26 -17.03
N VAL A 410 -13.50 -8.30 -16.78
CA VAL A 410 -12.52 -8.95 -17.67
C VAL A 410 -12.72 -10.47 -17.67
N ILE A 411 -12.52 -11.10 -18.83
CA ILE A 411 -12.57 -12.56 -18.99
C ILE A 411 -11.56 -13.29 -18.07
N GLN A 412 -11.79 -14.57 -17.85
CA GLN A 412 -10.84 -15.52 -17.24
C GLN A 412 -10.87 -16.83 -18.04
N ALA A 413 -9.80 -17.63 -17.98
CA ALA A 413 -9.79 -18.98 -18.55
C ALA A 413 -10.86 -19.88 -17.90
N ILE A 414 -11.60 -20.61 -18.73
CA ILE A 414 -12.54 -21.62 -18.26
C ILE A 414 -11.76 -22.74 -17.54
N ASP A 415 -12.20 -23.06 -16.32
CA ASP A 415 -11.61 -24.08 -15.46
C ASP A 415 -12.69 -24.75 -14.57
N GLY A 416 -12.29 -25.58 -13.60
CA GLY A 416 -13.23 -26.25 -12.69
C GLY A 416 -14.02 -25.33 -11.76
N THR A 417 -13.61 -24.07 -11.63
CA THR A 417 -14.25 -23.04 -10.79
C THR A 417 -14.91 -21.93 -11.59
N TYR A 418 -14.45 -21.64 -12.81
CA TYR A 418 -15.05 -20.69 -13.74
C TYR A 418 -15.53 -21.42 -14.99
N THR A 419 -16.84 -21.72 -15.05
CA THR A 419 -17.42 -22.58 -16.09
C THR A 419 -17.83 -21.81 -17.36
N ALA A 420 -18.22 -22.52 -18.42
CA ALA A 420 -18.79 -21.89 -19.61
C ALA A 420 -20.05 -21.06 -19.30
N ASN A 421 -20.91 -21.52 -18.38
CA ASN A 421 -22.08 -20.76 -17.94
C ASN A 421 -21.68 -19.46 -17.22
N ALA A 422 -20.60 -19.49 -16.43
CA ALA A 422 -20.07 -18.28 -15.80
C ALA A 422 -19.59 -17.26 -16.84
N GLU A 423 -18.99 -17.72 -17.94
CA GLU A 423 -18.61 -16.86 -19.06
C GLU A 423 -19.80 -16.31 -19.83
N THR A 424 -20.84 -17.11 -20.06
CA THR A 424 -22.12 -16.62 -20.62
C THR A 424 -22.75 -15.55 -19.72
N ALA A 425 -22.75 -15.77 -18.40
CA ALA A 425 -23.25 -14.80 -17.44
C ALA A 425 -22.40 -13.51 -17.42
N ARG A 426 -21.07 -13.60 -17.49
CA ARG A 426 -20.18 -12.43 -17.62
C ARG A 426 -20.52 -11.60 -18.84
N ASN A 427 -20.70 -12.24 -20.00
CA ASN A 427 -21.09 -11.57 -21.24
C ASN A 427 -22.45 -10.86 -21.12
N SER A 428 -23.43 -11.52 -20.51
CA SER A 428 -24.74 -10.92 -20.22
C SER A 428 -24.64 -9.70 -19.28
N ILE A 429 -23.87 -9.80 -18.19
CA ILE A 429 -23.63 -8.69 -17.26
C ILE A 429 -22.97 -7.51 -17.99
N ASN A 430 -21.91 -7.76 -18.76
CA ASN A 430 -21.18 -6.72 -19.48
C ASN A 430 -22.07 -6.01 -20.51
N ALA A 431 -22.90 -6.75 -21.25
CA ALA A 431 -23.87 -6.16 -22.17
C ALA A 431 -24.87 -5.24 -21.44
N ARG A 432 -25.36 -5.64 -20.27
CA ARG A 432 -26.27 -4.82 -19.45
C ARG A 432 -25.58 -3.61 -18.83
N ILE A 433 -24.31 -3.71 -18.43
CA ILE A 433 -23.52 -2.56 -17.97
C ILE A 433 -23.42 -1.54 -19.10
N ARG A 434 -22.99 -1.96 -20.31
CA ARG A 434 -22.88 -1.06 -21.47
C ARG A 434 -24.19 -0.33 -21.75
N ALA A 435 -25.31 -1.07 -21.79
CA ALA A 435 -26.63 -0.52 -22.11
C ALA A 435 -27.19 0.42 -21.04
N ASN A 436 -26.95 0.12 -19.75
CA ASN A 436 -27.73 0.72 -18.66
C ASN A 436 -26.91 1.52 -17.64
N HIS A 437 -25.58 1.58 -17.74
CA HIS A 437 -24.74 2.30 -16.77
C HIS A 437 -25.17 3.74 -16.46
N PRO A 438 -25.73 4.55 -17.40
CA PRO A 438 -26.11 5.93 -17.06
C PRO A 438 -27.20 6.01 -15.98
N THR A 439 -27.92 4.92 -15.71
CA THR A 439 -28.94 4.86 -14.67
C THR A 439 -28.37 4.72 -13.26
N PHE A 440 -27.15 4.20 -13.10
CA PHE A 440 -26.57 3.87 -11.79
C PHE A 440 -25.10 4.31 -11.60
N ALA A 441 -24.44 4.79 -12.64
CA ALA A 441 -23.07 5.31 -12.62
C ALA A 441 -22.99 6.66 -13.36
N ASP A 442 -21.93 7.43 -13.10
CA ASP A 442 -21.66 8.72 -13.72
C ASP A 442 -20.64 8.62 -14.87
N GLY A 443 -19.88 7.52 -14.95
CA GLY A 443 -18.95 7.21 -16.04
C GLY A 443 -18.81 5.70 -16.29
N PHE A 444 -18.18 5.31 -17.40
CA PHE A 444 -18.05 3.92 -17.82
C PHE A 444 -16.71 3.64 -18.52
N VAL A 445 -16.12 2.48 -18.24
CA VAL A 445 -14.91 1.99 -18.90
C VAL A 445 -15.07 0.53 -19.36
N ASP A 446 -14.84 0.26 -20.65
CA ASP A 446 -14.98 -1.08 -21.21
C ASP A 446 -13.66 -1.85 -21.27
N TYR A 447 -13.29 -2.54 -20.19
CA TYR A 447 -12.09 -3.38 -20.20
C TYR A 447 -12.19 -4.60 -21.12
N ASP A 448 -13.40 -5.13 -21.30
CA ASP A 448 -13.68 -6.25 -22.21
C ASP A 448 -13.49 -5.87 -23.69
N ALA A 449 -13.48 -4.57 -24.01
CA ALA A 449 -13.13 -4.07 -25.34
C ALA A 449 -11.62 -3.92 -25.58
N ILE A 450 -10.75 -4.15 -24.57
CA ILE A 450 -9.30 -4.09 -24.73
C ILE A 450 -8.83 -5.39 -25.42
N PRO A 451 -8.34 -5.36 -26.67
CA PRO A 451 -8.04 -6.58 -27.43
C PRO A 451 -6.99 -7.49 -26.77
N GLN A 452 -6.03 -6.88 -26.07
CA GLN A 452 -4.99 -7.58 -25.31
C GLN A 452 -5.55 -8.47 -24.20
N LEU A 453 -6.78 -8.20 -23.74
CA LEU A 453 -7.43 -8.93 -22.65
C LEU A 453 -8.43 -9.99 -23.16
N ALA A 454 -8.50 -10.24 -24.47
CA ALA A 454 -9.43 -11.21 -25.04
C ALA A 454 -9.02 -12.67 -24.81
N ASP A 455 -7.72 -12.96 -24.61
CA ASP A 455 -7.21 -14.32 -24.37
C ASP A 455 -6.56 -14.45 -22.99
N PRO A 456 -7.21 -15.12 -22.02
CA PRO A 456 -6.67 -15.35 -20.69
C PRO A 456 -5.45 -16.29 -20.67
N ASN A 457 -5.09 -16.94 -21.78
CA ASN A 457 -3.85 -17.73 -21.89
C ASN A 457 -2.64 -16.89 -22.29
N ASN A 458 -2.82 -15.62 -22.65
CA ASN A 458 -1.71 -14.75 -23.00
C ASN A 458 -0.95 -14.31 -21.74
N GLY A 459 0.15 -15.02 -21.44
CA GLY A 459 1.04 -14.74 -20.30
C GLY A 459 1.69 -13.35 -20.29
N THR A 460 1.55 -12.57 -21.35
CA THR A 460 1.94 -11.14 -21.37
C THR A 460 0.99 -10.28 -20.53
N TYR A 461 -0.30 -10.62 -20.55
CA TYR A 461 -1.39 -9.81 -19.98
C TYR A 461 -2.07 -10.48 -18.78
N PHE A 462 -1.96 -11.80 -18.67
CA PHE A 462 -2.47 -12.60 -17.56
C PHE A 462 -1.34 -13.29 -16.79
N ALA A 463 -1.50 -13.43 -15.48
CA ALA A 463 -0.62 -14.23 -14.65
C ALA A 463 -0.77 -15.73 -14.97
N SER A 464 0.11 -16.56 -14.41
CA SER A 464 0.11 -18.01 -14.66
C SER A 464 -1.20 -18.72 -14.25
N ASP A 465 -1.95 -18.14 -13.32
CA ASP A 465 -3.27 -18.66 -12.90
C ASP A 465 -4.42 -18.27 -13.85
N LYS A 466 -4.14 -17.44 -14.87
CA LYS A 466 -5.10 -17.01 -15.91
C LYS A 466 -6.32 -16.25 -15.38
N LEU A 467 -6.36 -15.91 -14.10
CA LEU A 467 -7.36 -15.09 -13.44
C LEU A 467 -6.82 -13.68 -13.24
N HIS A 468 -5.59 -13.59 -12.74
CA HIS A 468 -4.97 -12.35 -12.35
C HIS A 468 -4.26 -11.68 -13.53
N LEU A 469 -4.07 -10.37 -13.43
CA LEU A 469 -3.57 -9.54 -14.52
C LEU A 469 -2.11 -9.17 -14.27
N THR A 470 -1.35 -8.95 -15.34
CA THR A 470 0.03 -8.45 -15.25
C THR A 470 0.07 -6.93 -15.15
N GLY A 471 1.24 -6.36 -14.81
CA GLY A 471 1.43 -4.91 -14.82
C GLY A 471 1.11 -4.21 -16.13
N LEU A 472 1.39 -4.88 -17.26
CA LEU A 472 1.07 -4.36 -18.59
C LEU A 472 -0.45 -4.20 -18.77
N THR A 473 -1.23 -5.17 -18.31
CA THR A 473 -2.70 -5.06 -18.33
C THR A 473 -3.19 -3.91 -17.46
N TYR A 474 -2.67 -3.78 -16.25
CA TYR A 474 -3.06 -2.69 -15.37
C TYR A 474 -2.69 -1.31 -15.93
N GLN A 475 -1.61 -1.20 -16.71
CA GLN A 475 -1.27 0.02 -17.46
C GLN A 475 -2.33 0.33 -18.53
N LEU A 476 -2.79 -0.68 -19.29
CA LEU A 476 -3.84 -0.51 -20.30
C LEU A 476 -5.17 -0.08 -19.65
N GLN A 477 -5.57 -0.74 -18.55
CA GLN A 477 -6.78 -0.40 -17.80
C GLN A 477 -6.71 1.02 -17.24
N ALA A 478 -5.59 1.41 -16.63
CA ALA A 478 -5.40 2.76 -16.13
C ALA A 478 -5.43 3.82 -17.25
N GLY A 479 -4.91 3.48 -18.44
CA GLY A 479 -4.92 4.36 -19.61
C GLY A 479 -6.32 4.73 -20.09
N VAL A 480 -7.26 3.77 -20.08
CA VAL A 480 -8.66 4.04 -20.44
C VAL A 480 -9.47 4.64 -19.29
N LEU A 481 -9.07 4.40 -18.03
CA LEU A 481 -9.74 4.94 -16.85
C LEU A 481 -9.38 6.40 -16.55
N ALA A 482 -8.13 6.80 -16.81
CA ALA A 482 -7.64 8.13 -16.42
C ALA A 482 -8.47 9.31 -16.99
N PRO A 483 -8.91 9.31 -18.27
CA PRO A 483 -9.76 10.37 -18.81
C PRO A 483 -11.08 10.53 -18.05
N GLU A 484 -11.75 9.43 -17.71
CA GLU A 484 -13.02 9.43 -16.95
C GLU A 484 -12.83 9.98 -15.54
N VAL A 485 -11.76 9.56 -14.85
CA VAL A 485 -11.43 10.08 -13.52
C VAL A 485 -11.15 11.58 -13.56
N ALA A 486 -10.35 12.03 -14.53
CA ALA A 486 -10.03 13.44 -14.70
C ALA A 486 -11.28 14.30 -14.95
N ALA A 487 -12.20 13.82 -15.81
CA ALA A 487 -13.46 14.49 -16.10
C ALA A 487 -14.33 14.64 -14.85
N LEU A 488 -14.52 13.56 -14.08
CA LEU A 488 -15.37 13.58 -12.89
C LEU A 488 -14.77 14.37 -11.71
N LEU A 489 -13.44 14.44 -11.58
CA LEU A 489 -12.76 15.27 -10.58
C LEU A 489 -12.80 16.77 -10.92
N ALA A 490 -13.04 17.13 -12.19
CA ALA A 490 -13.15 18.51 -12.63
C ALA A 490 -14.51 19.14 -12.26
N THR A 491 -15.59 18.35 -12.24
CA THR A 491 -16.91 18.75 -11.72
C THR A 491 -16.85 18.96 -10.21
#